data_AF-A0A1T5B8A6-F1
#
_entry.id   AF-A0A1T5B8A6-F1
#
_cell.length_a   1.000
_cell.length_b   1.000
_cell.length_c   1.000
_cell.angle_alpha   90.00
_cell.angle_beta   90.00
_cell.angle_gamma   90.00
#
_symmetry.space_group_name_H-M   'P 1'
#
loop_
_entity.id
_entity.type
_entity.pdbx_description
1 polymer ?
#
loop_
_entity_poly.entity_id
_entity_poly.type
_entity_poly.pdbx_seq_one_letter_code
_entity_poly.pdbx_strand_id
1 'polypeptide(L)'
;MKEIRNYGEIKPIENRTVEGYALIFNSESNDLGGFTEVIDPSALDGVLERSDIFCLLNHSKDRGVLARSKFGSGSLTLEVDKVGLRY
;
A
#
# COMPACT_ATOMS: atom_id res chain seq x y z
N MET A 1 -17.08 -35.35 -34.01
CA MET A 1 -17.28 -33.97 -33.50
C MET A 1 -16.01 -33.58 -32.77
N LYS A 2 -15.23 -32.64 -33.30
CA LYS A 2 -13.93 -32.24 -32.75
C LYS A 2 -14.09 -30.82 -32.20
N GLU A 3 -14.04 -30.65 -30.89
CA GLU A 3 -14.05 -29.33 -30.26
C GLU A 3 -12.68 -28.67 -30.50
N ILE A 4 -12.65 -27.46 -31.05
CA ILE A 4 -11.45 -26.62 -31.13
C ILE A 4 -11.70 -25.42 -30.24
N ARG A 5 -10.95 -25.30 -29.14
CA ARG A 5 -10.98 -24.11 -28.27
C ARG A 5 -9.90 -23.16 -28.73
N ASN A 6 -10.31 -22.02 -29.28
CA ASN A 6 -9.41 -20.92 -29.58
C ASN A 6 -9.09 -20.20 -28.26
N TYR A 7 -7.98 -20.55 -27.63
CA TYR A 7 -7.43 -19.73 -26.55
C TYR A 7 -6.73 -18.56 -27.21
N GLY A 8 -7.38 -17.39 -27.25
CA GLY A 8 -6.67 -16.15 -27.51
C GLY A 8 -5.54 -16.03 -26.48
N GLU A 9 -4.33 -15.70 -26.94
CA GLU A 9 -3.18 -15.49 -26.06
C GLU A 9 -3.55 -14.45 -25.00
N ILE A 10 -3.73 -14.89 -23.75
CA ILE A 10 -3.82 -14.00 -22.61
C ILE A 10 -2.39 -13.49 -22.41
N LYS A 11 -2.09 -12.30 -22.95
CA LYS A 11 -0.85 -11.61 -22.61
C LYS A 11 -0.85 -11.40 -21.10
N PRO A 12 0.16 -11.90 -20.37
CA PRO A 12 0.28 -11.60 -18.94
C PRO A 12 0.39 -10.09 -18.80
N ILE A 13 -0.42 -9.50 -17.92
CA ILE A 13 -0.13 -8.15 -17.43
C ILE A 13 1.22 -8.28 -16.71
N GLU A 14 2.28 -7.71 -17.28
CA GLU A 14 3.66 -8.03 -16.89
C GLU A 14 3.97 -7.66 -15.44
N ASN A 15 3.22 -6.77 -14.80
CA ASN A 15 3.39 -6.43 -13.38
C ASN A 15 2.04 -6.18 -12.68
N ARG A 16 1.80 -6.87 -11.56
CA ARG A 16 0.64 -6.66 -10.65
C ARG A 16 1.05 -5.87 -9.42
N THR A 17 1.87 -4.83 -9.62
CA THR A 17 2.40 -3.97 -8.55
C THR A 17 1.56 -2.71 -8.45
N VAL A 18 1.28 -2.27 -7.23
CA VAL A 18 0.64 -0.99 -6.93
C VAL A 18 1.62 -0.21 -6.07
N GLU A 19 1.91 1.03 -6.45
CA GLU A 19 2.84 1.91 -5.73
C GLU A 19 2.20 3.27 -5.46
N GLY A 20 2.67 3.96 -4.41
CA GLY A 20 2.19 5.30 -4.06
C GLY A 20 2.73 5.80 -2.73
N TYR A 21 2.13 6.87 -2.22
CA TYR A 21 2.40 7.40 -0.88
C TYR A 21 1.18 7.22 0.02
N ALA A 22 1.37 6.54 1.15
CA ALA A 22 0.33 6.35 2.15
C ALA A 22 0.09 7.62 2.98
N LEU A 23 1.12 8.47 3.10
CA LEU A 23 1.08 9.79 3.72
C LEU A 23 2.18 10.67 3.15
N ILE A 24 2.04 11.98 3.30
CA ILE A 24 3.01 13.01 2.88
C ILE A 24 3.34 13.89 4.10
N PHE A 25 4.61 14.20 4.31
CA PHE A 25 5.08 15.05 5.41
C PHE A 25 4.92 16.55 5.10
N ASN A 26 4.85 17.37 6.15
CA ASN A 26 4.83 18.84 6.05
C ASN A 26 3.75 19.40 5.10
N SER A 27 2.68 18.63 4.86
CA SER A 27 1.52 19.04 4.10
C SER A 27 0.32 19.07 5.02
N GLU A 28 -0.48 20.12 4.92
CA GLU A 28 -1.78 20.16 5.57
C GLU A 28 -2.69 19.10 4.96
N SER A 29 -3.42 18.37 5.81
CA SER A 29 -4.45 17.42 5.39
C SER A 29 -5.64 18.15 4.76
N ASN A 30 -6.53 17.39 4.12
CA ASN A 30 -7.89 17.89 3.93
C ASN A 30 -8.56 18.09 5.30
N ASP A 31 -9.63 18.87 5.35
CA ASP A 31 -10.45 18.99 6.55
C ASP A 31 -10.98 17.59 6.96
N LEU A 32 -10.58 17.14 8.15
CA LEU A 32 -10.95 15.84 8.72
C LEU A 32 -12.19 15.91 9.62
N GLY A 33 -13.00 16.97 9.48
CA GLY A 33 -14.24 17.15 10.23
C GLY A 33 -14.17 18.27 11.27
N GLY A 34 -13.54 19.39 10.92
CA GLY A 34 -13.36 20.58 11.76
C GLY A 34 -11.91 20.82 12.18
N PHE A 35 -10.95 20.03 11.67
CA PHE A 35 -9.53 20.26 11.90
C PHE A 35 -8.68 19.74 10.74
N THR A 36 -7.50 20.32 10.60
CA THR A 36 -6.45 19.86 9.71
C THR A 36 -5.26 19.37 10.54
N GLU A 37 -4.46 18.49 9.96
CA GLU A 37 -3.23 18.00 10.57
C GLU A 37 -2.03 18.13 9.62
N VAL A 38 -0.84 18.14 10.19
CA VAL A 38 0.43 18.07 9.47
C VAL A 38 1.26 16.98 10.12
N ILE A 39 1.77 16.05 9.30
CA ILE A 39 2.61 14.94 9.79
C ILE A 39 4.08 15.38 9.72
N ASP A 40 4.75 15.31 10.87
CA ASP A 40 6.19 15.62 10.98
C ASP A 40 7.03 14.52 10.31
N PRO A 41 8.14 14.85 9.62
CA PRO A 41 9.07 13.86 9.05
C PRO A 41 9.58 12.80 10.04
N SER A 42 9.66 13.10 11.34
CA SER A 42 10.09 12.16 12.38
C SER A 42 8.95 11.29 12.92
N ALA A 43 7.72 11.44 12.43
CA ALA A 43 6.55 10.75 12.99
C ALA A 43 6.61 9.22 12.83
N LEU A 44 7.44 8.71 11.91
CA LEU A 44 7.60 7.28 11.64
C LEU A 44 8.84 6.65 12.29
N ASP A 45 9.61 7.40 13.08
CA ASP A 45 10.85 6.92 13.68
C ASP A 45 10.64 5.66 14.54
N GLY A 46 11.23 4.55 14.08
CA GLY A 46 11.14 3.24 14.71
C GLY A 46 9.74 2.60 14.69
N VAL A 47 8.81 3.13 13.90
CA VAL A 47 7.41 2.65 13.83
C VAL A 47 7.31 1.41 12.95
N LEU A 48 7.96 1.40 11.79
CA LEU A 48 7.79 0.33 10.80
C LEU A 48 8.33 -1.01 11.32
N GLU A 49 9.45 -0.97 12.05
CA GLU A 49 10.15 -2.14 12.58
C GLU A 49 9.39 -2.80 13.74
N ARG A 50 8.48 -2.07 14.41
CA ARG A 50 7.65 -2.58 15.51
C ARG A 50 6.21 -2.88 15.13
N SER A 51 5.83 -2.66 13.86
CA SER A 51 4.44 -2.72 13.41
C SER A 51 4.11 -3.97 12.59
N ASP A 52 2.84 -4.35 12.60
CA ASP A 52 2.27 -5.39 11.73
C ASP A 52 1.23 -4.75 10.80
N ILE A 53 1.66 -4.43 9.59
CA ILE A 53 0.96 -3.55 8.65
C ILE A 53 0.34 -4.37 7.52
N PHE A 54 -0.95 -4.12 7.24
CA PHE A 54 -1.71 -4.83 6.22
C PHE A 54 -2.16 -3.88 5.11
N CYS A 55 -1.92 -4.25 3.85
CA CYS A 55 -2.60 -3.66 2.70
C CYS A 55 -3.91 -4.44 2.49
N LEU A 56 -5.02 -3.86 2.93
CA LEU A 56 -6.34 -4.51 2.90
C LEU A 56 -7.18 -4.01 1.73
N LEU A 57 -7.95 -4.92 1.13
CA LEU A 57 -8.97 -4.51 0.17
C LEU A 57 -10.13 -3.83 0.90
N ASN A 58 -10.31 -2.52 0.65
CA ASN A 58 -11.42 -1.73 1.19
C ASN A 58 -11.55 -1.84 2.73
N HIS A 59 -10.43 -1.71 3.45
CA HIS A 59 -10.36 -1.75 4.92
C HIS A 59 -10.90 -3.04 5.57
N SER A 60 -11.05 -4.14 4.81
CA SER A 60 -11.60 -5.40 5.33
C SER A 60 -10.61 -6.54 5.15
N LYS A 61 -10.30 -7.22 6.27
CA LYS A 61 -9.47 -8.44 6.26
C LYS A 61 -10.19 -9.59 5.55
N ASP A 62 -11.51 -9.67 5.71
CA ASP A 62 -12.34 -10.73 5.11
C ASP A 62 -12.41 -10.62 3.59
N ARG A 63 -12.37 -9.38 3.06
CA ARG A 63 -12.35 -9.14 1.61
C ARG A 63 -11.00 -9.48 0.98
N GLY A 64 -9.92 -9.47 1.75
CA GLY A 64 -8.60 -9.92 1.32
C GLY A 64 -7.46 -9.06 1.83
N VAL A 65 -6.35 -9.73 2.13
CA VAL A 65 -5.04 -9.12 2.39
C VAL A 65 -4.25 -9.14 1.09
N LEU A 66 -3.99 -7.98 0.52
CA LEU A 66 -3.26 -7.83 -0.74
C LEU A 66 -1.75 -7.94 -0.51
N ALA A 67 -1.26 -7.35 0.59
CA ALA A 67 0.13 -7.41 1.00
C ALA A 67 0.27 -7.19 2.52
N ARG A 68 1.42 -7.55 3.10
CA ARG A 68 1.70 -7.37 4.53
C ARG A 68 3.18 -7.02 4.76
N SER A 69 3.44 -6.13 5.70
CA SER A 69 4.78 -5.87 6.26
C SER A 69 4.73 -6.12 7.75
N LYS A 70 5.47 -7.12 8.22
CA LYS A 70 5.57 -7.47 9.64
C LYS A 70 6.98 -7.15 10.11
N PHE A 71 7.09 -6.21 11.04
CA PHE A 71 8.37 -5.74 11.60
C PHE A 71 9.36 -5.30 10.50
N GLY A 72 8.86 -4.51 9.55
CA GLY A 72 9.63 -4.00 8.41
C GLY A 72 9.87 -4.98 7.26
N SER A 73 9.30 -6.19 7.29
CA SER A 73 9.52 -7.20 6.24
C SER A 73 8.24 -7.90 5.79
N GLY A 74 8.11 -8.16 4.49
CA GLY A 74 7.02 -8.94 3.92
C GLY A 74 6.79 -8.66 2.43
N SER A 75 5.58 -8.92 1.95
CA SER A 75 5.19 -8.64 0.56
C SER A 75 4.82 -7.18 0.32
N LEU A 76 4.54 -6.42 1.38
CA LEU A 76 4.37 -4.96 1.32
C LEU A 76 5.73 -4.33 1.59
N THR A 77 6.30 -3.66 0.59
CA THR A 77 7.52 -2.86 0.78
C THR A 77 7.09 -1.48 1.27
N LEU A 78 7.77 -0.97 2.31
CA LEU A 78 7.52 0.36 2.84
C LEU A 78 8.85 1.09 2.94
N GLU A 79 8.89 2.33 2.47
CA GLU A 79 10.09 3.16 2.52
C GLU A 79 9.70 4.57 2.97
N VAL A 80 10.40 5.07 3.98
CA VAL A 80 10.29 6.47 4.38
C VAL A 80 11.30 7.27 3.56
N ASP A 81 10.83 8.31 2.90
CA ASP A 81 11.70 9.26 2.21
C ASP A 81 11.38 10.71 2.63
N LYS A 82 12.00 11.68 1.95
CA LYS A 82 11.80 13.10 2.23
C LYS A 82 10.37 13.61 1.94
N VAL A 83 9.59 12.86 1.17
CA VAL A 83 8.21 13.19 0.78
C VAL A 83 7.24 12.59 1.78
N GLY A 84 7.41 11.31 2.14
CA GLY A 84 6.44 10.60 2.99
C GLY A 84 6.73 9.11 3.15
N LEU A 85 5.66 8.33 3.34
CA LEU A 85 5.72 6.87 3.40
C LEU A 85 5.32 6.27 2.05
N ARG A 86 6.29 5.76 1.31
CA ARG A 86 6.10 5.05 0.04
C ARG A 86 5.69 3.60 0.28
N TYR A 87 4.79 3.07 -0.54
CA TYR A 87 4.39 1.66 -0.57
C TYR A 87 4.44 1.08 -1.99
#